data_AF-A0A8J4YH47-F1
#
_entry.id   AF-A0A8J4YH47-F1
#
_cell.length_a   1.000
_cell.length_b   1.000
_cell.length_c   1.000
_cell.angle_alpha   90.00
_cell.angle_beta   90.00
_cell.angle_gamma   90.00
#
_symmetry.space_group_name_H-M   'P 1'
#
loop_
_entity.id
_entity.type
_entity.pdbx_description
1 polymer ?
#
loop_
_entity_poly.entity_id
_entity_poly.type
_entity_poly.pdbx_seq_one_letter_code
_entity_poly.pdbx_strand_id
1 'polypeptide(L)'
;MSVFIILIYARAWFEAPLAADAPFNDLTLFHDLHKYRDLNSKISEATVKTFKRHFWYLGTDLVGLALFSDKVTIEEKTKMVEKLAIDKDLDKKRWTTAPQDPSSVTLSDLVTKETLVTRN
;
A
#
# COMPACT_ATOMS: atom_id res chain seq x y z
N MET A 1 -8.16 19.22 12.20
CA MET A 1 -6.92 19.10 11.39
C MET A 1 -5.72 18.67 12.23
N SER A 2 -5.49 19.26 13.41
CA SER A 2 -4.36 18.87 14.30
C SER A 2 -4.34 17.40 14.71
N VAL A 3 -5.51 16.81 14.99
CA VAL A 3 -5.64 15.38 15.36
C VAL A 3 -5.20 14.45 14.22
N PHE A 4 -5.57 14.77 12.97
CA PHE A 4 -5.13 14.01 11.80
C PHE A 4 -3.60 14.05 11.63
N ILE A 5 -3.01 15.22 11.82
CA ILE A 5 -1.56 15.40 11.72
C ILE A 5 -0.84 14.52 12.73
N ILE A 6 -1.28 14.55 14.00
CA ILE A 6 -0.63 13.82 15.09
C ILE A 6 -0.82 12.31 14.95
N LEU A 7 -2.05 11.85 14.67
CA LEU A 7 -2.38 10.42 14.67
C LEU A 7 -1.95 9.68 13.40
N ILE A 8 -1.95 10.37 12.25
CA ILE A 8 -1.72 9.74 10.95
C ILE A 8 -0.45 10.27 10.31
N TYR A 9 -0.42 11.58 10.01
CA TYR A 9 0.57 12.11 9.08
C TYR A 9 1.98 12.17 9.66
N ALA A 10 2.13 12.53 10.93
CA ALA A 10 3.43 12.65 11.59
C ALA A 10 4.20 11.33 11.52
N ARG A 11 3.55 10.21 11.86
CA ARG A 11 4.16 8.88 11.78
C ARG A 11 4.61 8.55 10.35
N ALA A 12 3.71 8.71 9.37
CA ALA A 12 4.05 8.44 7.97
C ALA A 12 5.23 9.28 7.47
N TRP A 13 5.31 10.54 7.91
CA TRP A 13 6.41 11.44 7.56
C TRP A 13 7.76 10.98 8.13
N PHE A 14 7.79 10.54 9.39
CA PHE A 14 9.03 10.09 10.02
C PHE A 14 9.55 8.76 9.45
N GLU A 15 8.66 7.91 8.94
CA GLU A 15 9.04 6.61 8.36
C GLU A 15 9.37 6.69 6.85
N ALA A 16 9.13 7.83 6.20
CA ALA A 16 9.35 8.04 4.76
C ALA A 16 10.80 7.91 4.25
N PRO A 17 11.87 8.22 5.02
CA PRO A 17 13.24 8.15 4.50
C PRO A 17 13.73 6.75 4.12
N LEU A 18 13.12 5.70 4.66
CA LEU A 18 13.57 4.32 4.42
C LEU A 18 12.81 3.69 3.25
N ALA A 19 13.46 3.66 2.09
CA ALA A 19 12.86 3.16 0.85
C ALA A 19 12.41 1.69 0.91
N ALA A 20 13.13 0.83 1.65
CA ALA A 20 12.75 -0.56 1.84
C ALA A 20 11.39 -0.70 2.56
N ASP A 21 11.09 0.23 3.46
CA ASP A 21 9.84 0.24 4.22
C ASP A 21 8.70 0.94 3.46
N ALA A 22 8.99 1.69 2.40
CA ALA A 22 8.00 2.52 1.72
C ALA A 22 6.73 1.73 1.35
N PRO A 23 6.79 0.54 0.72
CA PRO A 23 5.57 -0.20 0.39
C PRO A 23 4.75 -0.61 1.61
N PHE A 24 5.41 -1.01 2.69
CA PHE A 24 4.75 -1.38 3.94
C PHE A 24 4.10 -0.17 4.61
N ASN A 25 4.82 0.95 4.66
CA ASN A 25 4.36 2.19 5.26
C ASN A 25 3.19 2.78 4.48
N ASP A 26 3.25 2.74 3.14
CA ASP A 26 2.18 3.23 2.27
C ASP A 26 0.90 2.42 2.44
N LEU A 27 1.01 1.09 2.51
CA LEU A 27 -0.13 0.22 2.75
C LEU A 27 -0.70 0.40 4.17
N THR A 28 0.17 0.53 5.18
CA THR A 28 -0.23 0.80 6.56
C THR A 28 -0.95 2.14 6.67
N LEU A 29 -0.42 3.19 6.04
CA LEU A 29 -1.05 4.49 5.97
C LEU A 29 -2.43 4.41 5.32
N PHE A 30 -2.58 3.63 4.24
CA PHE A 30 -3.87 3.44 3.59
C PHE A 30 -4.92 2.80 4.52
N HIS A 31 -4.51 1.78 5.30
CA HIS A 31 -5.36 1.17 6.32
C HIS A 31 -5.74 2.15 7.43
N ASP A 32 -4.77 2.90 7.94
CA ASP A 32 -4.98 3.86 9.02
C ASP A 32 -5.88 5.03 8.60
N LEU A 33 -5.73 5.50 7.35
CA LEU A 33 -6.65 6.48 6.76
C LEU A 33 -8.08 5.94 6.70
N HIS A 34 -8.27 4.66 6.36
CA HIS A 34 -9.60 4.06 6.33
C HIS A 34 -10.20 3.92 7.74
N LYS A 35 -9.41 3.51 8.73
CA LYS A 35 -9.85 3.44 10.15
C LYS A 35 -10.17 4.83 10.71
N TYR A 36 -9.45 5.87 10.26
CA TYR A 36 -9.71 7.25 10.67
C TYR A 36 -11.11 7.74 10.25
N ARG A 37 -11.80 7.04 9.34
CA ARG A 37 -13.20 7.31 8.99
C ARG A 37 -14.12 7.32 10.20
N ASP A 38 -13.87 6.47 11.19
CA ASP A 38 -14.67 6.37 12.41
C ASP A 38 -14.59 7.64 13.27
N LEU A 39 -13.48 8.38 13.18
CA LEU A 39 -13.29 9.65 13.87
C LEU A 39 -13.75 10.84 13.01
N ASN A 40 -13.41 10.82 11.72
CA ASN A 40 -13.80 11.87 10.78
C ASN A 40 -13.87 11.36 9.34
N SER A 41 -15.07 10.99 8.91
CA SER A 41 -15.35 10.48 7.57
C SER A 41 -14.93 11.45 6.46
N LYS A 42 -15.21 12.74 6.62
CA LYS A 42 -14.90 13.77 5.60
C LYS A 42 -13.40 13.89 5.34
N ILE A 43 -12.59 13.91 6.39
CA ILE A 43 -11.12 13.96 6.24
C ILE A 43 -10.64 12.65 5.62
N SER A 44 -11.06 11.51 6.18
CA SER A 44 -10.71 10.18 5.68
C SER A 44 -10.96 10.05 4.17
N GLU A 45 -12.18 10.33 3.72
CA GLU A 45 -12.57 10.22 2.31
C GLU A 45 -11.72 11.13 1.39
N ALA A 46 -11.48 12.38 1.81
CA ALA A 46 -10.65 13.31 1.05
C ALA A 46 -9.18 12.84 0.96
N THR A 47 -8.63 12.32 2.06
CA THR A 47 -7.26 11.83 2.12
C THR A 47 -7.08 10.51 1.37
N VAL A 48 -8.01 9.55 1.50
CA VAL A 48 -8.03 8.29 0.75
C VAL A 48 -8.10 8.58 -0.74
N LYS A 49 -8.98 9.50 -1.18
CA LYS A 49 -9.07 9.91 -2.58
C LYS A 49 -7.76 10.48 -3.12
N THR A 50 -7.06 11.27 -2.31
CA THR A 50 -5.74 11.84 -2.67
C THR A 50 -4.66 10.75 -2.68
N PHE A 51 -4.67 9.86 -1.69
CA PHE A 51 -3.69 8.79 -1.55
C PHE A 51 -3.83 7.74 -2.66
N LYS A 52 -5.06 7.44 -3.12
CA LYS A 52 -5.30 6.59 -4.31
C LYS A 52 -4.54 7.07 -5.56
N ARG A 53 -4.31 8.38 -5.70
CA ARG A 53 -3.53 8.95 -6.81
C ARG A 53 -2.03 8.71 -6.68
N HIS A 54 -1.55 8.32 -5.51
CA HIS A 54 -0.14 8.04 -5.22
C HIS A 54 0.22 6.57 -5.47
N PHE A 55 -0.75 5.64 -5.55
CA PHE A 55 -0.46 4.22 -5.83
C PHE A 55 0.19 3.95 -7.20
N TRP A 56 0.20 4.92 -8.12
CA TRP A 56 0.84 4.77 -9.43
C TRP A 56 2.35 4.45 -9.35
N TYR A 57 3.04 4.92 -8.30
CA TYR A 57 4.48 4.66 -8.12
C TYR A 57 4.75 3.34 -7.40
N LEU A 58 3.72 2.72 -6.80
CA LEU A 58 3.79 1.45 -6.10
C LEU A 58 3.75 0.28 -7.10
N GLY A 59 4.68 0.29 -8.07
CA GLY A 59 4.86 -0.78 -9.05
C GLY A 59 5.60 -1.98 -8.44
N THR A 60 5.69 -3.06 -9.22
CA THR A 60 6.37 -4.30 -8.83
C THR A 60 7.80 -4.09 -8.34
N ASP A 61 8.54 -3.16 -8.94
CA ASP A 61 9.93 -2.86 -8.59
C ASP A 61 10.05 -2.26 -7.18
N LEU A 62 9.13 -1.34 -6.84
CA LEU A 62 9.12 -0.69 -5.55
C LEU A 62 8.61 -1.63 -4.47
N VAL A 63 7.56 -2.41 -4.77
CA VAL A 63 7.04 -3.44 -3.87
C VAL A 63 8.11 -4.49 -3.57
N GLY A 64 8.99 -4.81 -4.54
CA GLY A 64 10.15 -5.67 -4.35
C GLY A 64 11.13 -5.18 -3.28
N LEU A 65 11.25 -3.86 -3.05
CA LEU A 65 12.10 -3.32 -1.99
C LEU A 65 11.65 -3.76 -0.59
N ALA A 66 10.36 -4.08 -0.41
CA ALA A 66 9.81 -4.55 0.86
C ALA A 66 10.37 -5.94 1.26
N LEU A 67 10.97 -6.69 0.33
CA LEU A 67 11.68 -7.93 0.66
C LEU A 67 12.87 -7.68 1.61
N PHE A 68 13.44 -6.48 1.57
CA PHE A 68 14.56 -6.07 2.42
C PHE A 68 14.14 -5.35 3.71
N SER A 69 12.85 -5.10 3.91
CA SER A 69 12.34 -4.47 5.12
C SER A 69 12.24 -5.46 6.27
N ASP A 70 12.64 -5.05 7.47
CA ASP A 70 12.44 -5.83 8.70
C ASP A 70 11.00 -5.80 9.21
N LYS A 71 10.15 -4.89 8.68
CA LYS A 71 8.73 -4.79 9.05
C LYS A 71 7.86 -5.85 8.38
N VAL A 72 8.35 -6.47 7.31
CA VAL A 72 7.61 -7.49 6.56
C VAL A 72 7.98 -8.87 7.10
N THR A 73 6.98 -9.69 7.43
CA THR A 73 7.22 -11.03 7.97
C THR A 73 7.75 -11.97 6.89
N ILE A 74 8.43 -13.04 7.30
CA ILE A 74 9.00 -14.03 6.38
C ILE A 74 7.91 -14.69 5.54
N GLU A 75 6.73 -14.93 6.11
CA GLU A 75 5.58 -15.51 5.43
C GLU A 75 5.08 -14.58 4.32
N GLU A 76 4.99 -13.28 4.57
CA GLU A 76 4.57 -12.30 3.57
C GLU A 76 5.63 -12.14 2.48
N LYS A 77 6.92 -12.10 2.83
CA LYS A 77 8.02 -12.12 1.86
C LYS A 77 7.97 -13.34 0.95
N THR A 78 7.66 -14.51 1.51
CA THR A 78 7.52 -15.76 0.75
C THR A 78 6.40 -15.66 -0.28
N LYS A 79 5.22 -15.18 0.12
CA LYS A 79 4.09 -14.95 -0.79
C LYS A 79 4.42 -13.94 -1.88
N MET A 80 5.15 -12.87 -1.54
CA MET A 80 5.60 -11.88 -2.52
C MET A 80 6.51 -12.52 -3.58
N VAL A 81 7.48 -13.34 -3.15
CA VAL A 81 8.40 -14.04 -4.07
C VAL A 81 7.66 -15.06 -4.94
N GLU A 82 6.72 -15.83 -4.37
CA GLU A 82 5.89 -16.77 -5.14
C GLU A 82 5.10 -16.05 -6.25
N LYS A 83 4.46 -14.92 -5.92
CA LYS A 83 3.73 -14.10 -6.88
C LYS A 83 4.64 -13.46 -7.94
N LEU A 84 5.85 -13.04 -7.57
CA LEU A 84 6.86 -12.57 -8.51
C LEU A 84 7.36 -13.67 -9.45
N ALA A 85 7.53 -14.89 -8.95
CA ALA A 85 8.07 -16.02 -9.72
C ALA A 85 7.07 -16.56 -10.78
N ILE A 86 5.77 -16.44 -10.51
CA ILE A 86 4.70 -16.83 -11.44
C ILE A 86 4.66 -15.89 -12.65
N ASP A 87 5.03 -14.62 -12.47
CA ASP A 87 4.68 -13.56 -13.40
C ASP A 87 5.91 -12.93 -14.06
N LYS A 88 6.43 -13.60 -15.10
CA LYS A 88 7.73 -13.32 -15.76
C LYS A 88 7.82 -12.01 -16.56
N ASP A 89 6.69 -11.32 -16.79
CA ASP A 89 6.67 -10.04 -17.52
C ASP A 89 6.65 -8.86 -16.54
N LEU A 90 7.82 -8.48 -16.04
CA LEU A 90 8.00 -7.40 -15.04
C LEU A 90 7.77 -5.99 -15.64
N ASP A 91 7.97 -5.83 -16.95
CA ASP A 91 8.04 -4.52 -17.62
C ASP A 91 6.69 -3.79 -17.77
N LYS A 92 5.55 -4.43 -17.44
CA LYS A 92 4.21 -3.88 -17.72
C LYS A 92 3.29 -3.67 -16.52
N LYS A 93 3.77 -3.81 -15.28
CA LYS A 93 2.90 -3.85 -14.08
C LYS A 93 2.92 -2.58 -13.25
N ARG A 94 2.39 -1.51 -13.83
CA ARG A 94 2.01 -0.31 -13.07
C ARG A 94 0.56 -0.41 -12.65
N TRP A 95 0.30 -0.04 -11.40
CA TRP A 95 -1.05 0.07 -10.85
C TRP A 95 -1.81 1.18 -11.58
N THR A 96 -2.79 0.81 -12.41
CA THR A 96 -3.67 1.77 -13.11
C THR A 96 -4.87 2.19 -12.27
N THR A 97 -5.20 1.42 -11.24
CA THR A 97 -6.34 1.66 -10.34
C THR A 97 -5.99 1.21 -8.93
N ALA A 98 -6.15 2.09 -7.95
CA ALA A 98 -5.97 1.76 -6.54
C ALA A 98 -7.10 0.83 -6.04
N PRO A 99 -6.88 0.04 -4.97
CA PRO A 99 -7.88 -0.85 -4.44
C PRO A 99 -9.17 -0.12 -4.05
N GLN A 100 -10.32 -0.76 -4.29
CA GLN A 100 -11.61 -0.16 -3.93
C GLN A 100 -11.82 -0.15 -2.41
N ASP A 101 -11.53 -1.28 -1.75
CA ASP A 101 -11.57 -1.43 -0.30
C ASP A 101 -10.14 -1.48 0.28
N PRO A 102 -9.75 -0.50 1.12
CA PRO A 102 -8.45 -0.48 1.77
C PRO A 102 -8.22 -1.65 2.71
N SER A 103 -9.25 -2.14 3.40
CA SER A 103 -9.09 -3.02 4.56
C SER A 103 -8.67 -4.46 4.24
N SER A 104 -8.70 -4.85 2.96
CA SER A 104 -8.46 -6.24 2.52
C SER A 104 -7.13 -6.42 1.78
N VAL A 105 -6.34 -5.36 1.60
CA VAL A 105 -5.18 -5.38 0.70
C VAL A 105 -3.93 -5.75 1.46
N THR A 106 -3.23 -6.79 1.01
CA THR A 106 -1.92 -7.17 1.55
C THR A 106 -0.78 -6.72 0.64
N LEU A 107 0.46 -6.71 1.15
CA LEU A 107 1.64 -6.38 0.33
C LEU A 107 1.80 -7.35 -0.83
N SER A 108 1.52 -8.63 -0.60
CA SER A 108 1.55 -9.64 -1.65
C SER A 108 0.54 -9.35 -2.76
N ASP A 109 -0.60 -8.70 -2.46
CA ASP A 109 -1.59 -8.31 -3.48
C ASP A 109 -1.10 -7.15 -4.35
N LEU A 110 -0.10 -6.41 -3.89
CA LEU A 110 0.55 -5.33 -4.65
C LEU A 110 1.46 -5.83 -5.77
N VAL A 111 1.80 -7.13 -5.76
CA VAL A 111 2.74 -7.77 -6.68
C VAL A 111 2.09 -8.15 -8.03
N THR A 112 0.76 -8.33 -8.10
CA THR A 112 0.06 -8.81 -9.32
C THR A 112 -1.07 -7.88 -9.78
N LYS A 113 -1.43 -7.93 -11.07
CA LYS A 113 -2.51 -7.11 -11.68
C LYS A 113 -3.93 -7.59 -11.37
N GLU A 114 -4.10 -8.86 -10.98
CA GLU A 114 -5.40 -9.54 -11.03
C GLU A 114 -6.37 -9.17 -9.90
N THR A 115 -5.91 -8.55 -8.82
CA THR A 115 -6.71 -8.38 -7.59
C THR A 115 -7.84 -7.34 -7.69
N LEU A 116 -8.00 -6.61 -8.80
CA LEU A 116 -9.03 -5.56 -8.92
C LEU A 116 -10.03 -5.69 -10.08
N VAL A 117 -9.99 -6.76 -10.89
CA VAL A 117 -10.93 -6.88 -12.03
C VAL A 117 -12.19 -7.69 -11.72
N THR A 118 -12.24 -8.50 -10.66
CA THR A 118 -13.41 -9.39 -10.46
C THR A 118 -13.75 -9.63 -8.99
N ARG A 119 -14.77 -8.91 -8.51
CA ARG A 119 -15.83 -9.45 -7.64
C ARG A 119 -17.16 -8.79 -8.02
N ASN A 120 -17.78 -9.33 -9.06
CA ASN A 120 -19.23 -9.32 -9.25
C ASN A 120 -19.74 -10.72 -8.86
#